data_AF-A0A0D3LFE8-F1
#
_entry.id   AF-A0A0D3LFE8-F1
#
_cell.length_a   1.000
_cell.length_b   1.000
_cell.length_c   1.000
_cell.angle_alpha   90.00
_cell.angle_beta   90.00
_cell.angle_gamma   90.00
#
_symmetry.space_group_name_H-M   'P 1'
#
loop_
_entity.id
_entity.type
_entity.pdbx_description
1 polymer ?
#
loop_
_entity_poly.entity_id
_entity_poly.type
_entity_poly.pdbx_seq_one_letter_code
_entity_poly.pdbx_strand_id
1 'polypeptide(L)'
;MARKPEKGDKSDKPSKKESPKVNDELNGFDIKIDTFGEIRSTMSIDDINKFLNKNVDDKKLRDREDLEFIQDKKKNKIPKKIPKDNQSEE
;
A
#
# COMPACT_ATOMS: atom_id res chain seq x y z
N MET A 1 -32.00 -51.91 20.73
CA MET A 1 -32.06 -50.57 20.11
C MET A 1 -30.65 -50.00 20.04
N ALA A 2 -30.07 -49.93 18.85
CA ALA A 2 -28.72 -49.39 18.63
C ALA A 2 -28.71 -47.87 18.80
N ARG A 3 -27.86 -47.33 19.68
CA ARG A 3 -27.56 -45.89 19.73
C ARG A 3 -26.58 -45.59 18.59
N LYS A 4 -26.97 -44.71 17.67
CA LYS A 4 -26.13 -44.23 16.55
C LYS A 4 -24.84 -43.59 17.10
N PRO A 5 -23.67 -43.76 16.45
CA PRO A 5 -22.48 -43.02 16.81
C PRO A 5 -22.63 -41.54 16.39
N GLU A 6 -22.34 -40.65 17.32
CA GLU A 6 -22.24 -39.22 17.11
C GLU A 6 -21.17 -38.92 16.05
N LYS A 7 -21.58 -38.33 14.93
CA LYS A 7 -20.67 -37.71 13.97
C LYS A 7 -20.89 -36.21 14.01
N GLY A 8 -19.89 -35.49 14.49
CA GLY A 8 -19.94 -34.04 14.46
C GLY A 8 -18.74 -33.34 15.08
N ASP A 9 -17.55 -33.96 15.08
CA ASP A 9 -16.30 -33.25 15.36
C ASP A 9 -16.04 -32.28 14.19
N LYS A 10 -16.69 -31.11 14.23
CA LYS A 10 -16.42 -30.01 13.32
C LYS A 10 -15.09 -29.43 13.75
N SER A 11 -14.04 -29.98 13.16
CA SER A 11 -12.68 -29.46 13.17
C SER A 11 -12.69 -27.94 13.01
N ASP A 12 -12.47 -27.22 14.10
CA ASP A 12 -12.06 -25.82 14.10
C ASP A 12 -10.70 -25.75 13.41
N LYS A 13 -10.70 -25.66 12.08
CA LYS A 13 -9.49 -25.34 11.33
C LYS A 13 -9.16 -23.89 11.70
N PRO A 14 -8.00 -23.61 12.32
CA PRO A 14 -7.57 -22.23 12.48
C PRO A 14 -7.46 -21.65 11.07
N SER A 15 -8.31 -20.67 10.77
CA SER A 15 -8.18 -19.89 9.56
C SER A 15 -6.75 -19.36 9.55
N LYS A 16 -5.93 -19.87 8.62
CA LYS A 16 -4.62 -19.27 8.33
C LYS A 16 -4.94 -17.81 8.03
N LYS A 17 -4.61 -16.93 8.97
CA LYS A 17 -4.67 -15.49 8.75
C LYS A 17 -3.68 -15.25 7.62
N GLU A 18 -4.21 -15.10 6.41
CA GLU A 18 -3.40 -14.77 5.26
C GLU A 18 -2.74 -13.44 5.56
N SER A 19 -1.40 -13.46 5.68
CA SER A 19 -0.64 -12.25 5.89
C SER A 19 -0.84 -11.36 4.66
N PRO A 20 -1.10 -10.06 4.84
CA PRO A 20 -1.26 -9.15 3.72
C PRO A 20 -0.02 -9.19 2.84
N LYS A 21 -0.22 -9.12 1.52
CA LYS A 21 0.88 -9.10 0.55
C LYS A 21 1.56 -7.73 0.60
N VAL A 22 2.56 -7.62 1.46
CA VAL A 22 3.35 -6.40 1.71
C VAL A 22 4.71 -6.49 1.03
N ASN A 23 5.44 -5.37 0.97
CA ASN A 23 6.84 -5.37 0.55
C ASN A 23 7.66 -6.25 1.52
N ASP A 24 8.73 -6.88 1.03
CA ASP A 24 9.59 -7.71 1.89
C ASP A 24 10.16 -6.93 3.08
N GLU A 25 10.42 -5.62 2.92
CA GLU A 25 10.86 -4.70 3.99
C GLU A 25 9.80 -4.50 5.08
N LEU A 26 8.53 -4.84 4.81
CA LEU A 26 7.40 -4.71 5.73
C LEU A 26 6.84 -6.08 6.17
N ASN A 27 7.55 -7.18 5.93
CA ASN A 27 7.12 -8.50 6.37
C ASN A 27 6.94 -8.53 7.91
N GLY A 28 5.74 -8.91 8.36
CA GLY A 28 5.39 -8.90 9.79
C GLY A 28 4.86 -7.57 10.32
N PHE A 29 4.65 -6.58 9.43
CA PHE A 29 3.92 -5.37 9.77
C PHE A 29 2.42 -5.67 9.98
N ASP A 30 1.92 -5.39 11.18
CA ASP A 30 0.51 -5.47 11.53
C ASP A 30 0.08 -4.15 12.19
N ILE A 31 -1.09 -3.64 11.80
CA ILE A 31 -1.64 -2.39 12.30
C ILE A 31 -3.08 -2.61 12.77
N LYS A 32 -3.37 -2.22 13.99
CA LYS A 32 -4.68 -2.34 14.61
C LYS A 32 -5.11 -1.00 15.20
N ILE A 33 -6.41 -0.73 15.12
CA ILE A 33 -7.03 0.45 15.70
C ILE A 33 -7.86 -0.05 16.88
N ASP A 34 -7.58 0.47 18.07
CA ASP A 34 -8.39 0.21 19.26
C ASP A 34 -9.71 1.01 19.19
N THR A 35 -10.69 0.61 19.98
CA THR A 35 -11.97 1.31 20.16
C THR A 35 -11.81 2.78 20.59
N PHE A 36 -10.70 3.11 21.24
CA PHE A 36 -10.32 4.49 21.59
C PHE A 36 -9.64 5.27 20.45
N GLY A 37 -9.46 4.66 19.28
CA GLY A 37 -8.78 5.28 18.12
C GLY A 37 -7.26 5.27 18.21
N GLU A 38 -6.67 4.60 19.19
CA GLU A 38 -5.23 4.42 19.29
C GLU A 38 -4.73 3.46 18.20
N ILE A 39 -3.65 3.84 17.53
CA ILE A 39 -3.00 3.01 16.51
C ILE A 39 -1.94 2.15 17.19
N ARG A 40 -2.09 0.83 17.12
CA ARG A 40 -1.10 -0.15 17.56
C ARG A 40 -0.45 -0.81 16.36
N SER A 41 0.84 -0.57 16.20
CA SER A 41 1.68 -1.14 15.14
C SER A 41 2.78 -2.01 15.74
N THR A 42 3.17 -3.07 15.04
CA THR A 42 4.35 -3.88 15.42
C THR A 42 5.68 -3.21 15.08
N MET A 43 5.69 -2.27 14.14
CA MET A 43 6.87 -1.49 13.75
C MET A 43 6.89 -0.10 14.38
N SER A 44 8.10 0.44 14.51
CA SER A 44 8.34 1.80 14.97
C SER A 44 7.84 2.84 13.94
N ILE A 45 7.39 4.00 14.45
CA ILE A 45 6.92 5.11 13.61
C ILE A 45 8.04 5.62 12.69
N ASP A 46 9.28 5.65 13.20
CA ASP A 46 10.43 6.16 12.45
C ASP A 46 10.73 5.31 11.21
N ASP A 47 10.63 3.98 11.32
CA ASP A 47 10.92 3.09 10.21
C ASP A 47 9.81 3.13 9.15
N ILE A 48 8.55 3.29 9.58
CA ILE A 48 7.43 3.53 8.67
C ILE A 48 7.63 4.85 7.92
N ASN A 49 8.04 5.92 8.61
CA ASN A 49 8.29 7.21 7.97
C ASN A 49 9.43 7.14 6.96
N LYS A 50 10.54 6.45 7.29
CA LYS A 50 11.64 6.22 6.35
C LYS A 50 11.17 5.47 5.10
N PHE A 51 10.40 4.40 5.29
CA PHE A 51 9.85 3.60 4.20
C PHE A 51 8.93 4.44 3.29
N LEU A 52 8.03 5.24 3.89
CA LEU A 52 7.12 6.10 3.15
C LEU A 52 7.87 7.21 2.40
N ASN A 53 8.84 7.88 3.02
CA ASN A 53 9.65 8.91 2.36
C ASN A 53 10.45 8.37 1.16
N LYS A 54 10.87 7.10 1.20
CA LYS A 54 11.61 6.43 0.12
C LYS A 54 10.70 6.03 -1.05
N ASN A 55 9.52 5.48 -0.75
CA ASN A 55 8.69 4.80 -1.75
C ASN A 55 7.45 5.59 -2.18
N VAL A 56 7.01 6.59 -1.41
CA VAL A 56 5.79 7.36 -1.65
C VAL A 56 6.12 8.84 -1.83
N ASP A 57 5.62 9.44 -2.91
CA ASP A 57 5.73 10.88 -3.12
C ASP A 57 4.85 11.64 -2.12
N ASP A 58 5.45 12.45 -1.24
CA ASP A 58 4.74 13.25 -0.23
C ASP A 58 3.75 14.22 -0.91
N LYS A 59 2.47 13.98 -0.69
CA LYS A 59 1.38 14.78 -1.25
C LYS A 59 1.35 16.20 -0.69
N LYS A 60 1.79 16.41 0.55
CA LYS A 60 1.76 17.72 1.21
C LYS A 60 2.73 18.73 0.60
N LEU A 61 3.74 18.23 -0.12
CA LEU A 61 4.74 19.06 -0.76
C LEU A 61 4.40 19.37 -2.22
N ARG A 62 3.44 18.67 -2.84
CA ARG A 62 3.18 18.77 -4.30
C ARG A 62 2.72 20.15 -4.76
N ASP A 63 2.06 20.90 -3.87
CA ASP A 63 1.45 22.20 -4.15
C ASP A 63 2.35 23.36 -3.65
N ARG A 64 3.57 23.04 -3.22
CA ARG A 64 4.57 24.04 -2.84
C ARG A 64 5.38 24.45 -4.06
N GLU A 65 5.18 25.69 -4.50
CA GLU A 65 5.92 26.30 -5.62
C GLU A 65 7.34 26.72 -5.22
N ASP A 66 7.58 26.92 -3.91
CA ASP A 66 8.84 27.31 -3.29
C ASP A 66 9.87 26.17 -3.22
N LEU A 67 9.50 24.93 -3.51
CA LEU A 67 10.39 23.77 -3.47
C LEU A 67 10.84 23.37 -4.88
N GLU A 68 12.03 23.81 -5.26
CA GLU A 68 12.64 23.59 -6.58
C GLU A 68 12.72 22.10 -6.98
N PHE A 69 12.97 21.20 -6.03
CA PHE A 69 13.10 19.75 -6.25
C PHE A 69 11.84 19.06 -6.81
N ILE A 70 10.66 19.67 -6.67
CA ILE A 70 9.38 19.09 -7.08
C ILE A 70 9.10 19.36 -8.57
N GLN A 71 9.69 20.44 -9.10
CA GLN A 71 9.54 20.83 -10.49
C GLN A 71 10.21 19.83 -11.45
N ASP A 72 11.34 19.24 -11.05
CA ASP A 72 12.10 18.29 -11.87
C ASP A 72 11.39 16.93 -12.03
N LYS A 73 10.69 16.46 -10.99
CA LYS A 73 9.85 15.25 -11.08
C LYS A 73 8.58 15.46 -11.92
N LYS A 74 7.99 16.67 -11.89
CA LYS A 74 6.81 17.01 -12.72
C LYS A 74 7.16 17.10 -14.21
N LYS A 75 8.32 17.65 -14.58
CA LYS A 75 8.77 17.75 -15.99
C LYS A 75 9.03 16.39 -16.65
N ASN A 76 9.50 15.39 -15.90
CA ASN A 76 9.80 14.05 -16.44
C ASN A 76 8.58 13.12 -16.59
N LYS A 77 7.39 13.48 -16.05
CA LYS A 77 6.15 12.68 -16.18
C LYS A 77 5.21 13.13 -17.30
N ILE A 78 5.51 14.23 -18.00
CA ILE A 78 4.72 14.67 -19.15
C ILE A 78 5.33 14.02 -20.41
N PRO A 79 4.73 13.00 -21.02
CA PRO A 79 5.17 12.56 -22.33
C PRO A 79 4.97 13.73 -23.30
N LYS A 80 6.04 14.18 -23.95
CA LYS A 80 5.94 15.01 -25.16
C LYS A 80 5.11 14.20 -26.17
N LYS A 81 3.80 14.46 -26.27
CA LYS A 81 3.03 14.08 -27.45
C LYS A 81 3.71 14.80 -28.62
N ILE A 82 4.45 14.03 -29.41
CA ILE A 82 4.86 14.40 -30.74
C ILE A 82 3.65 14.07 -31.62
N PRO A 83 2.89 15.03 -32.17
CA PRO A 83 2.15 14.74 -33.38
C PRO A 83 3.18 14.81 -34.51
N LYS A 84 3.72 13.65 -34.87
CA LYS A 84 4.16 13.42 -36.24
C LYS A 84 2.91 12.90 -36.93
N ASP A 85 2.28 13.72 -37.74
CA ASP A 85 1.68 13.28 -38.99
C ASP A 85 1.79 14.45 -39.96
N ASN A 86 2.73 14.30 -40.89
CA ASN A 86 2.81 15.04 -42.13
C ASN A 86 2.03 14.23 -43.19
N GLN A 87 1.30 14.95 -44.06
CA GLN A 87 0.79 14.59 -45.40
C GLN A 87 -0.71 14.25 -45.56
N SER A 88 -1.22 14.70 -46.73
CA SER A 88 -2.56 14.59 -47.37
C SER A 88 -3.65 15.48 -46.75
N GLU A 89 -4.35 16.41 -47.40
CA GLU A 89 -4.64 16.90 -48.77
C GLU A 89 -4.95 18.43 -48.60
N GLU A 90 -4.80 19.39 -49.52
CA GLU A 90 -5.15 19.53 -50.95
C GLU A 90 -4.37 20.74 -51.51
#